data_AF-A0A962V4Y5-F1
#
_entry.id   AF-A0A962V4Y5-F1
#
_cell.length_a   1.000
_cell.length_b   1.000
_cell.length_c   1.000
_cell.angle_alpha   90.00
_cell.angle_beta   90.00
_cell.angle_gamma   90.00
#
_symmetry.space_group_name_H-M   'P 1'
#
loop_
_entity.id
_entity.type
_entity.pdbx_description
1 polymer ?
#
loop_
_entity_poly.entity_id
_entity_poly.type
_entity_poly.pdbx_seq_one_letter_code
_entity_poly.pdbx_strand_id
1 'polypeptide(L)'
;SWAQPPMFLKDGPIRYFNDDDLALFKQSLDDALEHQPDNEALDWRNEKTRSEGSVTPLDTTEQDGMRCRQVIISNTAKGLNRQSQLKFCRQDDGRWLFAQ
;
A
#
# COMPACT_ATOMS: atom_id res chain seq x y z
N SER A 1 -3.31 -13.00 -7.16
CA SER A 1 -4.50 -12.88 -6.30
C SER A 1 -4.12 -12.48 -4.88
N TRP A 2 -4.42 -11.24 -4.50
CA TRP A 2 -4.47 -10.84 -3.09
C TRP A 2 -5.77 -11.37 -2.51
N ALA A 3 -5.72 -12.52 -1.82
CA ALA A 3 -6.94 -13.18 -1.36
C ALA A 3 -7.69 -12.35 -0.29
N GLN A 4 -7.00 -11.53 0.51
CA GLN A 4 -7.57 -10.55 1.45
C GLN A 4 -6.49 -9.51 1.82
N PRO A 5 -6.83 -8.24 2.10
CA PRO A 5 -5.88 -7.31 2.69
C PRO A 5 -5.43 -7.81 4.08
N PRO A 6 -4.15 -7.64 4.46
CA PRO A 6 -3.66 -8.01 5.78
C PRO A 6 -4.54 -7.45 6.91
N MET A 7 -4.73 -8.24 7.97
CA MET A 7 -5.72 -8.00 9.03
C MET A 7 -5.62 -6.62 9.70
N PHE A 8 -4.43 -6.02 9.78
CA PHE A 8 -4.23 -4.70 10.40
C PHE A 8 -4.84 -3.53 9.62
N LEU A 9 -5.27 -3.73 8.36
CA LEU A 9 -5.99 -2.70 7.60
C LEU A 9 -7.50 -2.66 7.94
N LYS A 10 -8.03 -3.68 8.61
CA LYS A 10 -9.49 -3.83 8.83
C LYS A 10 -10.06 -2.90 9.91
N ASP A 11 -9.23 -2.38 10.81
CA ASP A 11 -9.65 -1.41 11.84
C ASP A 11 -9.49 0.05 11.38
N GLY A 12 -9.02 0.25 10.15
CA GLY A 12 -8.74 1.56 9.56
C GLY A 12 -9.75 1.99 8.48
N PRO A 13 -9.45 3.10 7.78
CA PRO A 13 -10.26 3.65 6.70
C PRO A 13 -10.62 2.65 5.59
N ILE A 14 -9.76 1.65 5.35
CA ILE A 14 -9.98 0.58 4.36
C ILE A 14 -11.30 -0.17 4.57
N ARG A 15 -11.85 -0.23 5.78
CA ARG A 15 -13.17 -0.86 6.02
C ARG A 15 -14.34 -0.16 5.32
N TYR A 16 -14.12 1.07 4.85
CA TYR A 16 -15.11 1.86 4.11
C TYR A 16 -14.87 1.86 2.59
N PHE A 17 -13.80 1.23 2.12
CA PHE A 17 -13.48 1.19 0.70
C PHE A 17 -14.45 0.28 -0.03
N ASN A 18 -14.96 0.74 -1.18
CA ASN A 18 -15.62 -0.14 -2.13
C ASN A 18 -14.59 -0.79 -3.07
N ASP A 19 -15.05 -1.54 -4.07
CA ASP A 19 -14.15 -2.23 -5.01
C ASP A 19 -13.28 -1.27 -5.84
N ASP A 20 -13.81 -0.11 -6.24
CA ASP A 20 -13.05 0.92 -6.97
C ASP A 20 -11.94 1.52 -6.08
N ASP A 21 -12.25 1.84 -4.82
CA ASP A 21 -11.29 2.32 -3.82
C ASP A 21 -10.18 1.29 -3.59
N LEU A 22 -10.55 0.02 -3.44
CA LEU A 22 -9.60 -1.08 -3.25
C LEU A 22 -8.72 -1.29 -4.48
N ALA A 23 -9.25 -1.10 -5.69
CA ALA A 23 -8.48 -1.22 -6.93
C ALA A 23 -7.44 -0.10 -7.05
N LEU A 24 -7.84 1.15 -6.82
CA LEU A 24 -6.95 2.31 -6.83
C LEU A 24 -5.83 2.17 -5.77
N PHE A 25 -6.20 1.83 -4.54
CA PHE A 25 -5.24 1.60 -3.46
C PHE A 25 -4.21 0.51 -3.82
N LYS A 26 -4.67 -0.66 -4.31
CA LYS A 26 -3.77 -1.77 -4.66
C LYS A 26 -2.85 -1.41 -5.82
N GLN A 27 -3.38 -0.75 -6.85
CA GLN A 27 -2.58 -0.29 -7.98
C GLN A 27 -1.48 0.66 -7.51
N SER A 28 -1.81 1.66 -6.71
CA SER A 28 -0.83 2.61 -6.21
C SER A 28 0.17 1.98 -5.24
N LEU A 29 -0.22 0.98 -4.45
CA LEU A 29 0.72 0.22 -3.64
C LEU A 29 1.73 -0.55 -4.50
N ASP A 30 1.24 -1.31 -5.50
CA ASP A 30 2.10 -2.08 -6.40
C ASP A 30 3.03 -1.16 -7.22
N ASP A 31 2.50 -0.06 -7.76
CA ASP A 31 3.28 0.94 -8.52
C ASP A 31 4.33 1.64 -7.64
N ALA A 32 3.98 1.99 -6.40
CA ALA A 32 4.91 2.61 -5.47
C ALA A 32 6.04 1.66 -5.09
N LEU A 33 5.73 0.39 -4.84
CA LEU A 33 6.72 -0.63 -4.49
C LEU A 33 7.68 -0.91 -5.65
N GLU A 34 7.16 -1.00 -6.87
CA GLU A 34 7.97 -1.35 -8.04
C GLU A 34 8.82 -0.16 -8.52
N HIS A 35 8.24 1.03 -8.62
CA HIS A 35 8.80 2.14 -9.41
C HIS A 35 9.11 3.42 -8.62
N GLN A 36 8.35 3.73 -7.57
CA GLN A 36 8.48 5.03 -6.90
C GLN A 36 9.82 5.13 -6.15
N PRO A 37 10.57 6.26 -6.25
CA PRO A 37 11.77 6.47 -5.46
C PRO A 37 11.51 6.46 -3.94
N ASP A 38 12.54 6.16 -3.16
CA ASP A 38 12.46 6.31 -1.70
C ASP A 38 12.28 7.78 -1.32
N ASN A 39 11.44 8.02 -0.31
CA ASN A 39 11.00 9.32 0.21
C ASN A 39 10.10 10.14 -0.73
N GLU A 40 9.64 9.57 -1.84
CA GLU A 40 8.64 10.19 -2.70
C GLU A 40 7.29 9.48 -2.57
N ALA A 41 6.23 10.26 -2.35
CA ALA A 41 4.88 9.73 -2.21
C ALA A 41 4.21 9.52 -3.58
N LEU A 42 3.53 8.38 -3.73
CA LEU A 42 2.54 8.17 -4.78
C LEU A 42 1.14 8.28 -4.18
N ASP A 43 0.39 9.30 -4.61
CA ASP A 43 -0.95 9.57 -4.13
C ASP A 43 -2.01 8.85 -4.98
N TRP A 44 -3.15 8.53 -4.35
CA TRP A 44 -4.32 8.00 -5.03
C TRP A 44 -5.59 8.60 -4.44
N ARG A 45 -6.61 8.74 -5.29
CA ARG A 45 -7.91 9.29 -4.89
C ARG A 45 -9.02 8.72 -5.75
N ASN A 46 -10.13 8.37 -5.11
CA ASN A 46 -11.39 8.11 -5.78
C ASN A 46 -12.31 9.33 -5.64
N GLU A 47 -12.55 10.03 -6.75
CA GLU A 47 -13.40 11.23 -6.74
C GLU A 47 -14.87 10.96 -6.39
N LYS A 48 -15.36 9.73 -6.61
CA LYS A 48 -16.77 9.37 -6.34
C LYS A 48 -17.03 9.16 -4.85
N THR A 49 -16.11 8.48 -4.16
CA THR A 49 -16.26 8.10 -2.74
C THR A 49 -15.57 9.09 -1.80
N ARG A 50 -14.65 9.91 -2.35
CA ARG A 50 -13.71 10.79 -1.63
C ARG A 50 -12.73 10.02 -0.74
N SER A 51 -12.61 8.70 -0.92
CA SER A 51 -11.52 7.91 -0.35
C SER A 51 -10.21 8.29 -1.04
N GLU A 52 -9.14 8.42 -0.27
CA GLU A 52 -7.83 8.80 -0.78
C GLU A 52 -6.71 8.28 0.11
N GLY A 53 -5.48 8.37 -0.37
CA GLY A 53 -4.31 7.98 0.38
C GLY A 53 -3.01 8.23 -0.35
N SER A 54 -1.93 7.78 0.27
CA SER A 54 -0.59 7.85 -0.29
C SER A 54 0.24 6.63 0.11
N VAL A 55 1.20 6.27 -0.74
CA VAL A 55 2.20 5.25 -0.46
C VAL A 55 3.58 5.88 -0.67
N THR A 56 4.38 5.91 0.38
CA THR A 56 5.74 6.46 0.37
C THR A 56 6.74 5.37 0.73
N PRO A 57 7.53 4.86 -0.22
CA PRO A 57 8.67 4.03 0.10
C PRO A 57 9.68 4.82 0.93
N LEU A 58 10.26 4.19 1.95
CA LEU A 58 11.21 4.82 2.87
C LEU A 58 12.63 4.31 2.65
N ASP A 59 12.75 3.00 2.49
CA ASP A 59 14.02 2.31 2.45
C ASP A 59 13.88 1.05 1.58
N THR A 60 14.91 0.79 0.78
CA THR A 60 15.01 -0.36 -0.12
C THR A 60 16.20 -1.21 0.29
N THR A 61 15.93 -2.48 0.61
CA THR A 61 16.94 -3.43 1.08
C THR A 61 16.91 -4.71 0.25
N GLU A 62 18.01 -5.46 0.27
CA GLU A 62 18.03 -6.85 -0.19
C GLU A 62 18.01 -7.77 1.03
N GLN A 63 17.07 -8.71 1.07
CA GLN A 63 16.99 -9.74 2.11
C GLN A 63 16.76 -11.09 1.45
N ASP A 64 17.65 -12.05 1.71
CA ASP A 64 17.59 -13.41 1.14
C ASP A 64 17.47 -13.42 -0.40
N GLY A 65 18.10 -12.44 -1.08
CA GLY A 65 18.04 -12.26 -2.53
C GLY A 65 16.77 -11.58 -3.04
N MET A 66 15.81 -11.26 -2.16
CA MET A 66 14.60 -10.52 -2.49
C MET A 66 14.79 -9.02 -2.26
N ARG A 67 14.31 -8.20 -3.19
CA ARG A 67 14.18 -6.75 -2.97
C ARG A 67 13.02 -6.50 -2.00
N CYS A 68 13.32 -5.89 -0.87
CA CYS A 68 12.33 -5.51 0.14
C CYS A 68 12.25 -3.99 0.27
N ARG A 69 11.07 -3.48 0.57
CA ARG A 69 10.85 -2.06 0.80
C ARG A 69 10.02 -1.83 2.04
N GLN A 70 10.47 -0.89 2.87
CA GLN A 70 9.65 -0.33 3.92
C GLN A 70 8.83 0.81 3.32
N VAL A 71 7.53 0.87 3.62
CA VAL A 71 6.61 1.87 3.11
C VAL A 71 5.80 2.49 4.24
N ILE A 72 5.51 3.78 4.12
CA ILE A 72 4.42 4.43 4.82
C ILE A 72 3.19 4.40 3.91
N ILE A 73 2.07 3.92 4.44
CA ILE A 73 0.77 3.98 3.78
C ILE A 73 -0.15 4.88 4.60
N SER A 74 -0.68 5.92 4.00
CA SER A 74 -1.75 6.75 4.54
C SER A 74 -3.05 6.45 3.81
N ASN A 75 -4.15 6.30 4.55
CA ASN A 75 -5.48 6.14 3.97
C ASN A 75 -6.45 7.07 4.69
N THR A 76 -7.41 7.61 3.94
CA THR A 76 -8.50 8.44 4.44
C THR A 76 -9.83 8.00 3.82
N ALA A 77 -10.85 7.81 4.66
CA ALA A 77 -12.23 7.58 4.23
C ALA A 77 -13.21 7.88 5.37
N LYS A 78 -14.35 8.48 5.03
CA LYS A 78 -15.44 8.82 5.99
C LYS A 78 -14.93 9.58 7.23
N GLY A 79 -13.96 10.49 7.04
CA GLY A 79 -13.39 11.29 8.12
C GLY A 79 -12.39 10.55 9.03
N LEU A 80 -12.14 9.26 8.78
CA LEU A 80 -11.04 8.53 9.42
C LEU A 80 -9.78 8.67 8.59
N ASN A 81 -8.66 8.90 9.26
CA ASN A 81 -7.31 8.84 8.70
C ASN A 81 -6.47 7.86 9.53
N ARG A 82 -5.73 6.97 8.85
CA ARG A 82 -4.72 6.11 9.47
C ARG A 82 -3.49 6.03 8.60
N GLN A 83 -2.35 6.08 9.27
CA GLN A 83 -1.04 5.80 8.72
C GLN A 83 -0.56 4.44 9.24
N SER A 84 0.14 3.68 8.40
CA SER A 84 0.76 2.41 8.76
C SER A 84 2.14 2.31 8.13
N GLN A 85 3.10 1.75 8.85
CA GLN A 85 4.44 1.48 8.33
C GLN A 85 4.59 -0.03 8.17
N LEU A 86 4.87 -0.48 6.94
CA LEU A 86 4.84 -1.88 6.56
C LEU A 86 6.09 -2.22 5.76
N LYS A 87 6.47 -3.50 5.74
CA LYS A 87 7.51 -4.02 4.87
C LYS A 87 6.90 -4.95 3.83
N PHE A 88 7.33 -4.82 2.59
CA PHE A 88 6.97 -5.73 1.51
C PHE A 88 8.24 -6.26 0.85
N CYS A 89 8.23 -7.51 0.41
CA CYS A 89 9.32 -8.12 -0.33
C CYS A 89 8.83 -8.68 -1.65
N ARG A 90 9.57 -8.40 -2.73
CA ARG A 90 9.31 -8.88 -4.08
C ARG A 90 9.71 -10.35 -4.18
N GLN A 91 8.73 -11.19 -4.46
CA GLN A 91 8.90 -12.62 -4.66
C GLN A 91 9.49 -12.92 -6.05
N ASP A 92 9.96 -14.13 -6.25
CA ASP A 92 10.53 -14.59 -7.53
C ASP A 92 9.55 -14.49 -8.70
N ASP A 93 8.24 -14.59 -8.43
CA ASP A 93 7.18 -14.43 -9.44
C ASP A 93 6.81 -12.96 -9.73
N GLY A 94 7.55 -12.01 -9.16
CA GLY A 94 7.39 -10.57 -9.34
C GLY A 94 6.34 -9.94 -8.44
N ARG A 95 5.57 -10.71 -7.65
CA ARG A 95 4.59 -10.15 -6.73
C ARG A 95 5.25 -9.57 -5.49
N TRP A 96 4.74 -8.46 -4.99
CA TRP A 96 5.11 -7.95 -3.68
C TRP A 96 4.21 -8.58 -2.61
N LEU A 97 4.80 -9.14 -1.56
CA LEU A 97 4.06 -9.69 -0.41
C LEU A 97 4.50 -9.00 0.87
N PHE A 98 3.55 -8.84 1.80
CA PHE A 98 3.85 -8.34 3.13
C PHE A 98 4.88 -9.26 3.82
N ALA A 99 5.91 -8.64 4.41
CA ALA A 99 6.90 -9.29 5.24
C ALA A 99 6.69 -8.82 6.68
N GLN A 100 6.60 -9.80 7.60
CA GLN A 100 6.47 -9.53 9.03
C GLN A 100 7.83 -9.25 9.66
#